data_AF-A0A3L7A4Z3-F1
#
_entry.id   AF-A0A3L7A4Z3-F1
#
_cell.length_a   1.000
_cell.length_b   1.000
_cell.length_c   1.000
_cell.angle_alpha   90.00
_cell.angle_beta   90.00
_cell.angle_gamma   90.00
#
_symmetry.space_group_name_H-M   'P 1'
#
loop_
_entity.id
_entity.type
_entity.pdbx_description
1 polymer ?
#
loop_
_entity_poly.entity_id
_entity_poly.type
_entity_poly.pdbx_seq_one_letter_code
_entity_poly.pdbx_strand_id
1 'polypeptide(L)' 'MVARSVSVAAREGTTRELLEATRDRIAQAVEDEKTPARDLAALTKRLMETVREIEAIDAREAEAGNGEEVADGKFSAEAV' A
#
# COMPACT_ATOMS: atom_id res chain seq x y z
N MET A 1 8.96 6.71 12.35
CA MET A 1 9.54 6.70 10.99
C MET A 1 9.58 8.13 10.49
N VAL A 2 10.73 8.60 9.98
CA VAL A 2 10.78 9.91 9.31
C VAL A 2 10.17 9.73 7.92
N ALA A 3 9.05 10.40 7.65
CA ALA A 3 8.41 10.36 6.34
C ALA A 3 9.39 10.89 5.28
N ARG A 4 9.73 10.05 4.30
CA ARG A 4 10.61 10.42 3.18
C ARG A 4 9.84 11.36 2.25
N SER A 5 10.49 12.33 1.62
CA SER A 5 9.80 13.21 0.66
C SER A 5 9.40 12.44 -0.59
N VAL A 6 8.33 12.88 -1.26
CA VAL A 6 7.83 12.26 -2.51
C VAL A 6 8.95 12.15 -3.57
N SER A 7 9.78 13.18 -3.70
CA SER A 7 10.87 13.20 -4.68
C SER A 7 11.98 12.19 -4.38
N VAL A 8 12.30 11.97 -3.11
CA VAL A 8 13.31 10.97 -2.72
C VAL A 8 12.72 9.57 -2.86
N ALA A 9 11.49 9.36 -2.38
CA ALA A 9 10.81 8.06 -2.51
C ALA A 9 10.61 7.65 -3.98
N ALA A 10 10.33 8.59 -4.87
CA ALA A 10 10.21 8.33 -6.31
C ALA A 10 11.53 7.93 -6.98
N ARG A 11 12.67 8.43 -6.49
CA ARG A 11 13.99 8.16 -7.09
C ARG A 11 14.65 6.91 -6.54
N GLU A 12 14.51 6.67 -5.25
CA GLU A 12 15.34 5.72 -4.50
C GLU A 12 14.52 4.73 -3.69
N GLY A 13 13.21 4.98 -3.54
CA GLY A 13 12.34 4.18 -2.68
C GLY A 13 11.61 3.07 -3.40
N THR A 14 10.92 2.24 -2.62
CA THR A 14 9.98 1.25 -3.13
C THR A 14 8.66 1.91 -3.54
N THR A 15 7.84 1.20 -4.31
CA THR A 15 6.47 1.63 -4.61
C THR A 15 5.68 1.93 -3.33
N ARG A 16 5.86 1.12 -2.28
CA ARG A 16 5.23 1.31 -0.98
C ARG A 16 5.66 2.64 -0.35
N GLU A 17 6.96 2.92 -0.32
CA GLU A 17 7.50 4.17 0.23
C GLU A 17 7.04 5.41 -0.57
N LEU A 18 6.92 5.30 -1.89
CA LEU A 18 6.37 6.36 -2.74
C LEU A 18 4.90 6.63 -2.42
N LEU A 19 4.08 5.58 -2.27
CA LEU A 19 2.67 5.71 -1.93
C LEU A 19 2.47 6.30 -0.53
N GLU A 20 3.28 5.90 0.46
CA GLU A 20 3.27 6.50 1.80
C GLU A 20 3.62 7.98 1.76
N ALA A 21 4.70 8.36 1.08
CA ALA A 21 5.10 9.76 0.94
C ALA A 21 4.03 10.60 0.23
N THR A 22 3.36 10.01 -0.78
CA THR A 22 2.27 10.67 -1.51
C THR A 22 1.03 10.83 -0.64
N ARG A 23 0.65 9.78 0.12
CA ARG A 23 -0.45 9.82 1.10
C ARG A 23 -0.25 10.95 2.09
N ASP A 24 0.93 11.05 2.70
CA ASP A 24 1.23 12.07 3.70
C ASP A 24 1.16 13.48 3.11
N ARG A 25 1.66 13.67 1.88
CA ARG A 25 1.57 14.95 1.17
C ARG A 25 0.12 15.34 0.84
N ILE A 26 -0.72 14.38 0.47
CA ILE A 26 -2.14 14.61 0.19
C ILE A 26 -2.89 14.91 1.49
N ALA A 27 -2.64 14.19 2.58
CA ALA A 27 -3.25 14.46 3.88
C ALA A 27 -3.00 15.89 4.34
N GLN A 28 -1.75 16.37 4.23
CA GLN A 28 -1.42 17.78 4.49
C GLN A 28 -2.18 18.77 3.60
N ALA A 29 -2.42 18.43 2.32
CA ALA A 29 -3.21 19.29 1.44
C ALA A 29 -4.70 19.28 1.82
N VAL A 30 -5.25 18.14 2.24
CA VAL A 30 -6.64 18.03 2.69
C VAL A 30 -6.88 18.83 3.97
N GLU A 31 -5.89 18.89 4.87
CA GLU A 31 -5.95 19.63 6.13
C GLU A 31 -5.71 21.14 5.98
N ASP A 32 -5.09 21.58 4.88
CA ASP A 32 -4.81 23.00 4.64
C ASP A 32 -6.09 23.78 4.32
N GLU A 33 -6.46 24.73 5.17
CA GLU A 33 -7.63 25.63 4.99
C GLU A 33 -7.56 26.45 3.69
N LYS A 34 -6.37 26.60 3.09
CA LYS A 34 -6.17 27.28 1.81
C LYS A 34 -6.48 26.40 0.60
N THR A 35 -6.70 25.09 0.80
CA THR A 35 -7.04 24.19 -0.29
C THR A 35 -8.44 24.48 -0.82
N PRO A 36 -8.59 24.77 -2.13
CA PRO A 36 -9.90 25.06 -2.72
C PRO A 36 -10.87 23.88 -2.53
N ALA A 37 -12.13 24.17 -2.21
CA ALA A 37 -13.17 23.14 -2.03
C ALA A 37 -13.33 22.22 -3.26
N ARG A 38 -13.08 22.74 -4.47
CA ARG A 38 -13.04 21.96 -5.71
C ARG A 38 -11.95 20.88 -5.68
N ASP A 39 -10.78 21.21 -5.15
CA ASP A 39 -9.62 20.32 -5.10
C ASP A 39 -9.76 19.33 -3.93
N LEU A 40 -10.44 19.73 -2.85
CA LEU A 40 -10.66 18.88 -1.67
C LEU A 40 -11.35 17.56 -2.01
N ALA A 41 -12.38 17.59 -2.86
CA ALA A 41 -13.07 16.36 -3.30
C ALA A 41 -12.14 15.42 -4.09
N ALA A 42 -11.29 15.97 -4.95
CA ALA A 42 -10.32 15.18 -5.71
C ALA A 42 -9.20 14.62 -4.81
N LEU A 43 -8.69 15.43 -3.88
CA LEU A 43 -7.64 15.05 -2.95
C LEU A 43 -8.09 13.97 -1.96
N THR A 44 -9.29 14.10 -1.39
CA THR A 44 -9.87 13.08 -0.49
C THR A 44 -10.10 11.75 -1.20
N LYS A 45 -10.58 11.77 -2.45
CA LYS A 45 -10.67 10.55 -3.28
C LYS A 45 -9.30 9.94 -3.50
N ARG A 46 -8.31 10.73 -3.92
CA ARG A 46 -6.95 10.24 -4.18
C ARG A 46 -6.30 9.67 -2.92
N LEU A 47 -6.55 10.29 -1.76
CA LEU A 47 -6.08 9.79 -0.46
C LEU A 47 -6.62 8.38 -0.19
N MET A 48 -7.93 8.17 -0.36
CA MET A 48 -8.56 6.85 -0.17
C MET A 48 -8.01 5.81 -1.17
N GLU A 49 -7.78 6.18 -2.42
CA GLU A 49 -7.18 5.29 -3.42
C GLU A 49 -5.76 4.88 -3.01
N THR A 50 -4.92 5.83 -2.62
CA THR A 50 -3.55 5.55 -2.18
C THR A 50 -3.52 4.65 -0.95
N VAL A 51 -4.43 4.83 0.01
CA VAL A 51 -4.54 3.93 1.18
C VAL A 51 -4.88 2.51 0.75
N ARG A 52 -5.87 2.32 -0.14
CA ARG A 52 -6.23 0.98 -0.64
C ARG A 52 -5.09 0.30 -1.41
N GLU A 53 -4.32 1.08 -2.17
CA GLU A 53 -3.15 0.56 -2.89
C GLU A 53 -2.06 0.07 -1.91
N ILE A 54 -1.83 0.79 -0.81
CA ILE A 54 -0.91 0.38 0.27
C ILE A 54 -1.43 -0.91 0.93
N GLU A 55 -2.70 -0.96 1.32
CA GLU A 55 -3.31 -2.17 1.92
C GLU A 55 -3.18 -3.38 1.00
N ALA A 56 -3.33 -3.19 -0.32
CA ALA A 56 -3.17 -4.27 -1.29
C ALA A 56 -1.70 -4.74 -1.41
N ILE A 57 -0.72 -3.85 -1.24
CA ILE A 57 0.70 -4.23 -1.16
C ILE A 57 0.94 -5.05 0.10
N ASP A 58 0.51 -4.53 1.25
CA ASP A 58 0.72 -5.15 2.56
C ASP A 58 0.05 -6.55 2.61
N ALA A 59 -1.14 -6.70 2.04
CA ALA A 59 -1.82 -7.99 1.91
C ALA A 59 -1.03 -8.98 1.05
N ARG A 60 -0.52 -8.55 -0.11
CA ARG A 60 0.31 -9.43 -0.97
C ARG A 60 1.60 -9.85 -0.29
N GLU A 61 2.25 -8.95 0.45
CA GLU A 61 3.46 -9.25 1.21
C GLU A 61 3.18 -10.24 2.35
N ALA A 62 2.03 -10.11 3.03
CA ALA A 62 1.60 -11.04 4.06
C ALA A 62 1.34 -12.45 3.49
N GLU A 63 0.63 -12.57 2.37
CA GLU A 63 0.36 -13.85 1.70
C GLU A 63 1.66 -14.50 1.18
N ALA A 64 2.57 -13.71 0.61
CA ALA A 64 3.87 -14.21 0.15
C ALA A 64 4.75 -14.74 1.31
N GLY A 65 4.62 -14.17 2.51
CA GLY A 65 5.31 -14.64 3.71
C GLY A 65 4.66 -15.85 4.39
N ASN A 66 3.40 -16.16 4.06
CA ASN A 66 2.59 -17.18 4.75
C ASN A 66 2.33 -18.43 3.90
N GLY A 67 3.08 -18.63 2.81
CA GLY A 67 3.07 -19.87 2.04
C GLY A 67 3.66 -21.03 2.85
N GLU A 68 2.84 -21.67 3.68
CA GLU A 68 3.16 -23.00 4.18
C GLU A 68 3.32 -23.94 2.97
N GLU A 69 4.50 -24.56 2.84
CA GLU A 69 4.69 -25.69 1.93
C GLU A 69 3.72 -26.79 2.35
N VAL A 70 2.58 -26.89 1.65
CA VAL A 70 1.71 -28.06 1.75
C VAL A 70 2.47 -29.20 1.08
N ALA A 71 3.19 -29.97 1.89
CA ALA A 71 3.83 -31.18 1.44
C ALA A 71 2.74 -32.15 0.97
N ASP A 72 2.77 -32.52 -0.32
CA ASP A 72 1.94 -33.61 -0.84
C ASP A 72 2.24 -34.86 -0.02
N GLY A 73 1.28 -35.24 0.83
CA GLY A 73 1.35 -36.48 1.59
C GLY A 73 1.46 -37.65 0.62
N LYS A 74 2.35 -38.61 0.93
CA LYS A 74 2.54 -39.82 0.11
C LYS A 74 1.19 -40.52 -0.08
N PHE A 75 0.74 -40.63 -1.32
CA PHE A 75 -0.45 -41.39 -1.68
C PHE A 75 -0.35 -42.82 -1.14
N SER A 76 -1.27 -43.22 -0.25
CA SER A 76 -1.38 -44.60 0.24
C SER A 76 -2.39 -45.36 -0.62
N ALA A 77 -1.92 -46.40 -1.29
CA ALA A 77 -2.72 -47.25 -2.18
C ALA A 77 -3.48 -48.37 -1.45
N GLU A 78 -3.55 -48.35 -0.12
CA GLU A 78 -4.19 -49.41 0.69
C GLU A 78 -5.73 -49.43 0.61
N ALA A 79 -6.34 -48.54 -0.17
CA ALA A 79 -7.79 -48.43 -0.32
C ALA A 79 -8.33 -48.98 -1.66
N VAL A 80 -7.58 -49.84 -2.36
CA VAL A 80 -8.05 -50.55 -3.58
C VAL A 80 -8.23 -52.03 -3.33
#